data_AF-A0AAN6GIB7-F1
#
_entry.id   AF-A0AAN6GIB7-F1
#
_cell.length_a   1.000
_cell.length_b   1.000
_cell.length_c   1.000
_cell.angle_alpha   90.00
_cell.angle_beta   90.00
_cell.angle_gamma   90.00
#
_symmetry.space_group_name_H-M   'P 1'
#
loop_
_entity.id
_entity.type
_entity.pdbx_description
1 polymer ?
#
loop_
_entity_poly.entity_id
_entity_poly.type
_entity_poly.pdbx_seq_one_letter_code
_entity_poly.pdbx_strand_id
1 'polypeptide(L)'
;MPSIAPSVTGIDQAWLKTSKAVQAAGTSDGEHVDRVDWFRSEPLTPVFVNRLAQLQLCTNSRDQGWASQRDHGSWSWFEVALLDGTTFTPRKFPEGREMVWISHFNQLAEEKSTLHYGRTFDRRSELLANMDVGDVIQVRVCARFQGWKNFADSAWINTRLFKEDIFTTDRWTLASQTRPTVSGDHKVEDVSFIFGSSTSCTVAAVNDKIVSKIWFSTPALDQKSINNLEALQLFTRACFKRIDQPDLIKAVPGESFSWFDIVILESPTATQPRVRDGVTLAWLSHANQYNNLGVDPTAGKLFDDAGSKEEQDEMHISQLKTIKAALEPGNAIGVRVCAQFQNWQNVADYAHLVVRFDNTKTETFDLELPSVSAEVENAAAIQAAINEIRGAVAEGENVPAVSRASTLLTAEVRADQTYTKAGLPAYEETLRPLRLLSLDGGGVRGVSELEILEEIMKRVKDTEGREYQVHEYFDMIAGTSTGALLAMMLGRLKMSIEDCKTAYDRISKEVFSVKTGWVIRDEVSAFIAGNYMYESAPLVKEVTDLVKKYLEQHLKEKTGDTCLLDPTNKPETDACKV
;
A
#
# COMPACT_ATOMS: atom_id res chain seq x y z
N MET A 1 -31.51 11.52 51.67
CA MET A 1 -32.37 10.32 51.77
C MET A 1 -33.62 10.60 50.94
N PRO A 2 -34.05 9.73 50.01
CA PRO A 2 -33.93 8.26 50.00
C PRO A 2 -32.83 7.79 49.02
N SER A 3 -32.01 6.77 49.27
CA SER A 3 -32.28 5.34 49.54
C SER A 3 -33.14 4.69 48.45
N ILE A 4 -32.52 4.41 47.31
CA ILE A 4 -33.01 3.42 46.34
C ILE A 4 -31.89 2.39 46.23
N ALA A 5 -32.18 1.15 46.62
CA ALA A 5 -31.30 0.00 46.46
C ALA A 5 -30.85 -0.11 44.99
N PRO A 6 -29.64 -0.63 44.69
CA PRO A 6 -29.25 -0.87 43.32
C PRO A 6 -30.20 -1.92 42.75
N SER A 7 -31.14 -1.50 41.90
CA SER A 7 -31.90 -2.43 41.09
C SER A 7 -30.90 -3.13 40.17
N VAL A 8 -31.01 -4.46 40.11
CA VAL A 8 -30.22 -5.32 39.22
C VAL A 8 -30.72 -5.06 37.79
N THR A 9 -30.29 -3.96 37.20
CA THR A 9 -30.81 -3.41 35.93
C THR A 9 -30.39 -4.20 34.68
N GLY A 10 -29.67 -5.31 34.82
CA GLY A 10 -29.17 -6.10 33.68
C GLY A 10 -30.13 -7.16 33.12
N ILE A 11 -31.12 -7.64 33.88
CA ILE A 11 -31.94 -8.81 33.50
C ILE A 11 -33.17 -8.43 32.63
N ASP A 12 -33.67 -7.20 32.78
CA ASP A 12 -34.86 -6.75 32.06
C ASP A 12 -34.57 -6.35 30.60
N GLN A 13 -33.30 -6.10 30.27
CA GLN A 13 -32.84 -5.78 28.91
C GLN A 13 -32.05 -6.92 28.24
N ALA A 14 -32.01 -8.10 28.86
CA ALA A 14 -31.33 -9.26 28.30
C ALA A 14 -32.03 -9.76 27.04
N TRP A 15 -31.24 -10.07 26.00
CA TRP A 15 -31.77 -10.58 24.73
C TRP A 15 -32.30 -12.01 24.85
N LEU A 16 -31.61 -12.85 25.63
CA LEU A 16 -32.01 -14.22 25.91
C LEU A 16 -31.76 -14.51 27.39
N LYS A 17 -32.69 -15.18 28.09
CA LYS A 17 -32.55 -15.48 29.51
C LYS A 17 -33.22 -16.79 29.92
N THR A 18 -32.74 -17.39 31.00
CA THR A 18 -33.32 -18.56 31.65
C THR A 18 -33.25 -18.42 33.17
N SER A 19 -34.28 -18.91 33.86
CA SER A 19 -34.31 -19.10 35.32
C SER A 19 -34.46 -20.58 35.71
N LYS A 20 -34.40 -21.49 34.74
CA LYS A 20 -34.48 -22.93 34.98
C LYS A 20 -33.12 -23.43 35.42
N ALA A 21 -32.99 -23.82 36.69
CA ALA A 21 -31.73 -24.34 37.20
C ALA A 21 -31.32 -25.65 36.50
N VAL A 22 -30.04 -25.79 36.22
CA VAL A 22 -29.42 -27.00 35.64
C VAL A 22 -28.12 -27.30 36.38
N GLN A 23 -27.75 -28.58 36.41
CA GLN A 23 -26.51 -29.04 37.00
C GLN A 23 -25.76 -29.96 36.02
N ALA A 24 -24.46 -29.72 35.86
CA ALA A 24 -23.53 -30.68 35.25
C ALA A 24 -22.64 -31.29 36.34
N ALA A 25 -22.24 -32.56 36.18
CA ALA A 25 -21.39 -33.26 37.14
C ALA A 25 -20.28 -34.02 36.41
N GLY A 26 -19.03 -33.77 36.81
CA GLY A 26 -17.89 -34.41 36.18
C GLY A 26 -17.88 -35.93 36.37
N THR A 27 -17.39 -36.63 35.35
CA THR A 27 -17.39 -38.09 35.26
C THR A 27 -16.21 -38.73 36.01
N SER A 28 -16.36 -40.01 36.37
CA SER A 28 -15.36 -40.77 37.14
C SER A 28 -14.07 -41.08 36.39
N ASP A 29 -14.10 -41.02 35.05
CA ASP A 29 -12.97 -41.35 34.19
C ASP A 29 -11.98 -40.19 33.98
N GLY A 30 -12.38 -38.93 34.26
CA GLY A 30 -11.55 -37.73 34.11
C GLY A 30 -11.18 -37.34 32.67
N GLU A 31 -11.40 -38.22 31.71
CA GLU A 31 -11.15 -37.98 30.29
C GLU A 31 -12.29 -37.20 29.63
N HIS A 32 -13.53 -37.42 30.06
CA HIS A 32 -14.71 -36.81 29.44
C HIS A 32 -15.20 -35.57 30.19
N VAL A 33 -15.77 -34.65 29.42
CA VAL A 33 -16.46 -33.46 29.95
C VAL A 33 -17.96 -33.75 29.89
N ASP A 34 -18.63 -33.67 31.05
CA ASP A 34 -20.08 -33.69 31.10
C ASP A 34 -20.61 -32.34 30.59
N ARG A 35 -21.44 -32.38 29.56
CA ARG A 35 -22.03 -31.19 28.92
C ARG A 35 -23.53 -31.30 28.96
N VAL A 36 -24.15 -30.38 29.68
CA VAL A 36 -25.61 -30.29 29.76
C VAL A 36 -26.07 -29.08 28.97
N ASP A 37 -26.86 -29.31 27.94
CA ASP A 37 -27.53 -28.28 27.16
C ASP A 37 -28.53 -27.53 28.05
N TRP A 38 -28.35 -26.22 28.21
CA TRP A 38 -29.12 -25.46 29.18
C TRP A 38 -30.29 -24.71 28.55
N PHE A 39 -30.00 -23.82 27.61
CA PHE A 39 -30.98 -23.06 26.86
C PHE A 39 -30.40 -22.65 25.50
N ARG A 40 -31.29 -22.27 24.59
CA ARG A 40 -30.94 -21.88 23.22
C ARG A 40 -31.81 -20.72 22.73
N SER A 41 -31.33 -19.98 21.75
CA SER A 41 -32.12 -18.97 21.05
C SER A 41 -33.09 -19.61 20.07
N GLU A 42 -34.04 -18.82 19.58
CA GLU A 42 -34.68 -19.09 18.29
C GLU A 42 -33.65 -18.93 17.15
N PRO A 43 -33.92 -19.45 15.94
CA PRO A 43 -33.09 -19.20 14.77
C PRO A 43 -32.81 -17.72 14.57
N LEU A 44 -31.53 -17.37 14.39
CA LEU A 44 -31.09 -15.99 14.33
C LEU A 44 -31.65 -15.29 13.09
N THR A 45 -32.27 -14.13 13.31
CA THR A 45 -32.84 -13.33 12.22
C THR A 45 -31.74 -12.56 11.49
N PRO A 46 -31.95 -12.21 10.20
CA PRO A 46 -31.03 -11.34 9.46
C PRO A 46 -30.71 -10.05 10.22
N VAL A 47 -31.74 -9.37 10.73
CA VAL A 47 -31.60 -8.11 11.48
C VAL A 47 -30.70 -8.29 12.71
N PHE A 48 -30.79 -9.42 13.40
CA PHE A 48 -29.96 -9.68 14.58
C PHE A 48 -28.51 -9.97 14.18
N VAL A 49 -28.27 -10.93 13.28
CA VAL A 49 -26.93 -11.29 12.79
C VAL A 49 -26.22 -10.07 12.22
N ASN A 50 -26.95 -9.21 11.51
CA ASN A 50 -26.40 -8.03 10.87
C ASN A 50 -26.10 -6.89 11.84
N ARG A 51 -26.83 -6.77 12.95
CA ARG A 51 -26.67 -5.64 13.88
C ARG A 51 -25.89 -5.98 15.14
N LEU A 52 -25.64 -7.25 15.41
CA LEU A 52 -24.96 -7.70 16.63
C LEU A 52 -23.53 -7.16 16.69
N ALA A 53 -23.24 -6.25 17.60
CA ALA A 53 -21.90 -5.70 17.82
C ALA A 53 -21.13 -6.50 18.89
N GLN A 54 -21.86 -6.96 19.90
CA GLN A 54 -21.31 -7.60 21.08
C GLN A 54 -22.30 -8.62 21.63
N LEU A 55 -21.79 -9.73 22.12
CA LEU A 55 -22.51 -10.76 22.85
C LEU A 55 -21.72 -11.13 24.11
N GLN A 56 -22.39 -11.18 25.27
CA GLN A 56 -21.79 -11.61 26.52
C GLN A 56 -22.78 -12.48 27.30
N LEU A 57 -22.36 -13.68 27.67
CA LEU A 57 -23.12 -14.56 28.56
C LEU A 57 -22.82 -14.21 30.01
N CYS A 58 -23.86 -14.02 30.81
CA CYS A 58 -23.80 -13.81 32.24
C CYS A 58 -24.56 -14.94 32.96
N THR A 59 -24.03 -15.43 34.07
CA THR A 59 -24.64 -16.53 34.83
C THR A 59 -24.67 -16.20 36.31
N ASN A 60 -25.68 -16.73 37.01
CA ASN A 60 -25.65 -16.87 38.45
C ASN A 60 -25.43 -18.36 38.75
N SER A 61 -24.22 -18.69 39.19
CA SER A 61 -23.78 -20.09 39.29
C SER A 61 -22.73 -20.27 40.37
N ARG A 62 -22.46 -21.53 40.71
CA ARG A 62 -21.37 -21.92 41.61
C ARG A 62 -20.83 -23.29 41.26
N ASP A 63 -19.66 -23.57 41.81
CA ASP A 63 -19.12 -24.92 41.85
C ASP A 63 -19.68 -25.71 43.06
N GLN A 64 -19.08 -26.86 43.35
CA GLN A 64 -19.44 -27.72 44.48
C GLN A 64 -19.13 -27.15 45.87
N GLY A 65 -18.51 -25.95 45.98
CA GLY A 65 -18.22 -25.27 47.24
C GLY A 65 -16.92 -25.69 47.95
N TRP A 66 -16.31 -26.82 47.58
CA TRP A 66 -15.01 -27.23 48.11
C TRP A 66 -14.08 -27.76 46.99
N ALA A 67 -12.79 -27.47 47.08
CA ALA A 67 -11.76 -27.98 46.16
C ALA A 67 -10.47 -28.29 46.91
N SER A 68 -9.87 -29.47 46.66
CA SER A 68 -8.62 -29.93 47.30
C SER A 68 -7.37 -29.23 46.76
N GLN A 69 -7.35 -28.87 45.48
CA GLN A 69 -6.21 -28.24 44.79
C GLN A 69 -6.64 -26.94 44.14
N ARG A 70 -6.78 -25.86 44.93
CA ARG A 70 -7.30 -24.57 44.46
C ARG A 70 -6.43 -23.92 43.38
N ASP A 71 -5.13 -24.17 43.39
CA ASP A 71 -4.18 -23.59 42.43
C ASP A 71 -4.39 -24.09 41.00
N HIS A 72 -5.11 -25.19 40.79
CA HIS A 72 -5.38 -25.77 39.48
C HIS A 72 -6.58 -25.15 38.75
N GLY A 73 -7.22 -24.14 39.33
CA GLY A 73 -8.39 -23.49 38.74
C GLY A 73 -9.68 -24.31 38.86
N SER A 74 -10.75 -23.81 38.24
CA SER A 74 -12.07 -24.43 38.25
C SER A 74 -12.24 -25.39 37.08
N TRP A 75 -12.85 -26.54 37.35
CA TRP A 75 -13.24 -27.52 36.33
C TRP A 75 -14.74 -27.50 36.08
N SER A 76 -15.37 -26.35 36.32
CA SER A 76 -16.76 -26.06 35.96
C SER A 76 -16.84 -24.75 35.18
N TRP A 77 -17.44 -24.79 33.99
CA TRP A 77 -17.48 -23.65 33.06
C TRP A 77 -18.73 -23.65 32.19
N PHE A 78 -18.88 -22.59 31.40
CA PHE A 78 -19.98 -22.41 30.47
C PHE A 78 -19.46 -22.25 29.04
N GLU A 79 -20.14 -22.88 28.09
CA GLU A 79 -19.83 -22.79 26.66
C GLU A 79 -20.98 -22.12 25.90
N VAL A 80 -20.63 -21.42 24.82
CA VAL A 80 -21.57 -20.91 23.81
C VAL A 80 -21.27 -21.63 22.49
N ALA A 81 -22.28 -22.25 21.90
CA ALA A 81 -22.18 -23.04 20.67
C ALA A 81 -23.07 -22.46 19.58
N LEU A 82 -22.61 -22.54 18.32
CA LEU A 82 -23.44 -22.27 17.15
C LEU A 82 -23.94 -23.59 16.56
N LEU A 83 -25.25 -23.75 16.53
CA LEU A 83 -25.91 -24.91 15.96
C LEU A 83 -26.49 -24.58 14.59
N ASP A 84 -26.55 -25.59 13.74
CA ASP A 84 -27.43 -25.58 12.57
C ASP A 84 -28.88 -25.60 13.05
N GLY A 85 -29.67 -24.60 12.65
CA GLY A 85 -31.06 -24.41 13.05
C GLY A 85 -32.02 -25.55 12.66
N THR A 86 -31.58 -26.51 11.84
CA THR A 86 -32.38 -27.67 11.44
C THR A 86 -32.07 -28.92 12.25
N THR A 87 -30.80 -29.23 12.44
CA THR A 87 -30.34 -30.46 13.10
C THR A 87 -30.06 -30.26 14.60
N PHE A 88 -29.93 -29.01 15.05
CA PHE A 88 -29.54 -28.63 16.42
C PHE A 88 -28.25 -29.31 16.89
N THR A 89 -27.35 -29.61 15.95
CA THR A 89 -26.01 -30.09 16.23
C THR A 89 -25.00 -28.95 16.08
N PRO A 90 -23.94 -28.90 16.91
CA PRO A 90 -22.89 -27.89 16.74
C PRO A 90 -22.32 -27.96 15.33
N ARG A 91 -22.32 -26.82 14.65
CA ARG A 91 -21.63 -26.68 13.37
C ARG A 91 -20.15 -26.99 13.56
N LYS A 92 -19.52 -27.52 12.52
CA LYS A 92 -18.10 -27.83 12.52
C LYS A 92 -17.36 -26.97 11.52
N PHE A 93 -16.17 -26.54 11.89
CA PHE A 93 -15.21 -25.97 10.95
C PHE A 93 -14.82 -27.02 9.89
N PRO A 94 -14.28 -26.60 8.73
CA PRO A 94 -13.77 -27.52 7.72
C PRO A 94 -12.75 -28.52 8.28
N GLU A 95 -11.95 -28.14 9.27
CA GLU A 95 -11.02 -29.04 9.97
C GLU A 95 -11.68 -30.05 10.95
N GLY A 96 -13.01 -30.03 11.10
CA GLY A 96 -13.79 -30.96 11.92
C GLY A 96 -13.97 -30.55 13.39
N ARG A 97 -13.40 -29.43 13.83
CA ARG A 97 -13.60 -28.86 15.18
C ARG A 97 -15.02 -28.29 15.33
N GLU A 98 -15.68 -28.50 16.46
CA GLU A 98 -16.98 -27.90 16.74
C GLU A 98 -16.89 -26.39 16.98
N MET A 99 -17.87 -25.64 16.50
CA MET A 99 -18.06 -24.20 16.69
C MET A 99 -18.61 -23.93 18.10
N VAL A 100 -17.74 -24.14 19.09
CA VAL A 100 -18.02 -24.03 20.52
C VAL A 100 -16.92 -23.22 21.18
N TRP A 101 -17.31 -22.24 22.00
CA TRP A 101 -16.38 -21.35 22.69
C TRP A 101 -16.69 -21.29 24.18
N ILE A 102 -15.64 -21.31 25.00
CA ILE A 102 -15.77 -21.13 26.45
C ILE A 102 -16.08 -19.66 26.75
N SER A 103 -17.13 -19.42 27.55
CA SER A 103 -17.51 -18.09 28.03
C SER A 103 -16.71 -17.70 29.28
N HIS A 104 -16.78 -18.52 30.33
CA HIS A 104 -16.07 -18.32 31.60
C HIS A 104 -16.20 -19.56 32.49
N PHE A 105 -15.40 -19.59 33.56
CA PHE A 105 -15.40 -20.60 34.62
C PHE A 105 -16.10 -20.07 35.87
N ASN A 106 -16.65 -20.97 36.69
CA ASN A 106 -17.12 -20.59 38.03
C ASN A 106 -15.95 -20.15 38.92
N GLN A 107 -16.26 -19.26 39.87
CA GLN A 107 -15.38 -19.02 41.01
C GLN A 107 -15.25 -20.28 41.87
N LEU A 108 -14.06 -20.45 42.44
CA LEU A 108 -13.69 -21.65 43.20
C LEU A 108 -14.21 -21.60 44.64
N ALA A 109 -14.74 -22.74 45.09
CA ALA A 109 -15.13 -23.02 46.46
C ALA A 109 -16.19 -22.04 47.01
N GLU A 110 -17.16 -21.69 46.18
CA GLU A 110 -18.28 -20.84 46.56
C GLU A 110 -19.49 -21.69 46.98
N GLU A 111 -19.93 -21.54 48.22
CA GLU A 111 -21.10 -22.28 48.74
C GLU A 111 -22.43 -21.71 48.23
N LYS A 112 -22.41 -20.48 47.72
CA LYS A 112 -23.58 -19.77 47.18
C LYS A 112 -23.31 -19.34 45.74
N SER A 113 -24.35 -19.33 44.92
CA SER A 113 -24.25 -18.86 43.55
C SER A 113 -23.88 -17.39 43.52
N THR A 114 -22.86 -17.09 42.72
CA THR A 114 -22.37 -15.74 42.49
C THR A 114 -22.61 -15.35 41.04
N LEU A 115 -22.63 -14.03 40.80
CA LEU A 115 -22.84 -13.48 39.48
C LEU A 115 -21.53 -13.45 38.70
N HIS A 116 -21.50 -14.10 37.54
CA HIS A 116 -20.37 -14.10 36.60
C HIS A 116 -20.73 -13.35 35.32
N TYR A 117 -19.78 -12.54 34.85
CA TYR A 117 -19.83 -11.89 33.55
C TYR A 117 -18.80 -12.58 32.65
N GLY A 118 -19.28 -13.30 31.65
CA GLY A 118 -18.43 -14.06 30.76
C GLY A 118 -17.57 -13.20 29.83
N ARG A 119 -16.76 -13.87 29.02
CA ARG A 119 -16.05 -13.22 27.92
C ARG A 119 -17.04 -12.45 27.03
N THR A 120 -16.62 -11.27 26.63
CA THR A 120 -17.27 -10.52 25.56
C THR A 120 -16.83 -11.07 24.21
N PHE A 121 -17.81 -11.52 23.41
CA PHE A 121 -17.65 -11.85 22.00
C PHE A 121 -18.05 -10.61 21.19
N ASP A 122 -17.09 -9.97 20.55
CA ASP A 122 -17.32 -8.87 19.61
C ASP A 122 -17.18 -9.36 18.16
N ARG A 123 -17.34 -8.47 17.18
CA ARG A 123 -17.21 -8.82 15.75
C ARG A 123 -15.85 -9.37 15.33
N ARG A 124 -14.81 -9.20 16.16
CA ARG A 124 -13.46 -9.74 15.91
C ARG A 124 -13.33 -11.17 16.46
N SER A 125 -14.33 -11.66 17.19
CA SER A 125 -14.36 -13.02 17.73
C SER A 125 -14.79 -14.06 16.69
N GLU A 126 -14.18 -15.25 16.73
CA GLU A 126 -14.57 -16.39 15.89
C GLU A 126 -16.06 -16.72 16.00
N LEU A 127 -16.66 -16.52 17.18
CA LEU A 127 -18.09 -16.79 17.41
C LEU A 127 -18.99 -15.89 16.54
N LEU A 128 -18.73 -14.58 16.50
CA LEU A 128 -19.56 -13.67 15.70
C LEU A 128 -19.20 -13.70 14.22
N ALA A 129 -17.94 -14.03 13.88
CA ALA A 129 -17.48 -14.12 12.49
C ALA A 129 -18.05 -15.34 11.73
N ASN A 130 -18.43 -16.40 12.45
CA ASN A 130 -18.98 -17.64 11.86
C ASN A 130 -20.49 -17.79 12.11
N MET A 131 -21.17 -16.71 12.52
CA MET A 131 -22.59 -16.70 12.81
C MET A 131 -23.38 -16.39 11.53
N ASP A 132 -24.23 -17.32 11.12
CA ASP A 132 -25.06 -17.20 9.93
C ASP A 132 -26.54 -16.98 10.28
N VAL A 133 -27.29 -16.43 9.32
CA VAL A 133 -28.75 -16.32 9.43
C VAL A 133 -29.35 -17.72 9.53
N GLY A 134 -30.23 -17.92 10.51
CA GLY A 134 -30.85 -19.21 10.80
C GLY A 134 -30.07 -20.11 11.76
N ASP A 135 -28.84 -19.74 12.13
CA ASP A 135 -28.12 -20.43 13.21
C ASP A 135 -28.88 -20.33 14.53
N VAL A 136 -28.52 -21.19 15.48
CA VAL A 136 -29.06 -21.13 16.86
C VAL A 136 -27.91 -21.04 17.85
N ILE A 137 -27.99 -20.08 18.77
CA ILE A 137 -27.02 -19.95 19.87
C ILE A 137 -27.46 -20.87 21.01
N GLN A 138 -26.60 -21.81 21.41
CA GLN A 138 -26.84 -22.69 22.55
C GLN A 138 -25.82 -22.45 23.66
N VAL A 139 -26.30 -22.43 24.90
CA VAL A 139 -25.46 -22.37 26.10
C VAL A 139 -25.42 -23.74 26.76
N ARG A 140 -24.20 -24.17 27.11
CA ARG A 140 -23.94 -25.44 27.81
C ARG A 140 -23.32 -25.20 29.18
N VAL A 141 -23.72 -26.02 30.14
CA VAL A 141 -23.11 -26.12 31.46
C VAL A 141 -22.16 -27.30 31.44
N CYS A 142 -20.90 -27.05 31.80
CA CYS A 142 -19.84 -28.04 31.74
C CYS A 142 -19.23 -28.29 33.11
N ALA A 143 -18.89 -29.55 33.37
CA ALA A 143 -18.07 -29.97 34.50
C ALA A 143 -17.15 -31.12 34.08
N ARG A 144 -15.92 -31.13 34.62
CA ARG A 144 -14.93 -32.18 34.37
C ARG A 144 -14.36 -32.71 35.68
N PHE A 145 -14.06 -34.02 35.70
CA PHE A 145 -13.52 -34.78 36.83
C PHE A 145 -14.50 -35.11 37.94
N GLN A 146 -14.30 -36.30 38.52
CA GLN A 146 -15.12 -36.82 39.60
C GLN A 146 -15.18 -35.85 40.78
N GLY A 147 -16.40 -35.56 41.24
CA GLY A 147 -16.63 -34.69 42.39
C GLY A 147 -16.81 -33.20 42.04
N TRP A 148 -16.44 -32.76 40.84
CA TRP A 148 -16.75 -31.42 40.36
C TRP A 148 -18.20 -31.33 39.90
N LYS A 149 -18.87 -30.25 40.29
CA LYS A 149 -20.24 -29.96 39.90
C LYS A 149 -20.34 -28.50 39.50
N ASN A 150 -21.13 -28.24 38.46
CA ASN A 150 -21.51 -26.89 38.06
C ASN A 150 -23.00 -26.72 38.33
N PHE A 151 -23.34 -25.89 39.31
CA PHE A 151 -24.73 -25.54 39.61
C PHE A 151 -25.04 -24.19 38.97
N ALA A 152 -25.93 -24.19 38.00
CA ALA A 152 -26.29 -23.01 37.24
C ALA A 152 -27.76 -22.66 37.50
N ASP A 153 -28.00 -21.60 38.27
CA ASP A 153 -29.34 -21.25 38.75
C ASP A 153 -30.11 -20.43 37.72
N SER A 154 -29.44 -19.44 37.12
CA SER A 154 -30.01 -18.59 36.08
C SER A 154 -28.92 -18.01 35.18
N ALA A 155 -29.29 -17.61 33.97
CA ALA A 155 -28.37 -16.99 33.02
C ALA A 155 -29.09 -16.07 32.05
N TRP A 156 -28.32 -15.15 31.47
CA TRP A 156 -28.80 -14.28 30.41
C TRP A 156 -27.67 -13.85 29.48
N ILE A 157 -28.05 -13.51 28.25
CA ILE A 157 -27.14 -13.00 27.23
C ILE A 157 -27.43 -11.52 27.03
N ASN A 158 -26.39 -10.71 27.29
CA ASN A 158 -26.37 -9.31 26.92
C ASN A 158 -25.89 -9.19 25.48
N THR A 159 -26.66 -8.46 24.67
CA THR A 159 -26.26 -8.13 23.30
C THR A 159 -26.24 -6.63 23.13
N ARG A 160 -25.21 -6.12 22.45
CA ARG A 160 -25.22 -4.76 21.94
C ARG A 160 -25.54 -4.83 20.47
N LEU A 161 -26.67 -4.26 20.05
CA LEU A 161 -27.00 -4.10 18.65
C LEU A 161 -26.64 -2.67 18.20
N PHE A 162 -26.12 -2.53 16.99
CA PHE A 162 -26.06 -1.22 16.34
C PHE A 162 -27.48 -0.70 16.07
N LYS A 163 -27.64 0.63 16.08
CA LYS A 163 -28.95 1.28 15.84
C LYS A 163 -29.44 1.10 14.39
N GLU A 164 -28.53 0.88 13.46
CA GLU A 164 -28.78 0.69 12.03
C GLU A 164 -28.18 -0.67 11.60
N ASP A 165 -28.76 -1.28 10.57
CA ASP A 165 -28.25 -2.51 9.93
C ASP A 165 -27.02 -2.15 9.09
N ILE A 166 -25.90 -2.86 9.29
CA ILE A 166 -24.63 -2.60 8.61
C ILE A 166 -24.39 -3.55 7.41
N PHE A 167 -25.33 -4.43 7.11
CA PHE A 167 -25.25 -5.41 6.00
C PHE A 167 -26.41 -5.31 4.99
N THR A 168 -27.52 -4.65 5.32
CA THR A 168 -28.46 -4.20 4.27
C THR A 168 -27.85 -3.04 3.51
N THR A 169 -27.17 -3.37 2.40
CA THR A 169 -27.15 -2.58 1.16
C THR A 169 -27.21 -1.07 1.38
N ASP A 170 -26.14 -0.49 1.93
CA ASP A 170 -25.67 0.85 1.56
C ASP A 170 -24.42 1.23 2.37
N ARG A 171 -23.33 1.36 1.63
CA ARG A 171 -22.29 2.38 1.80
C ARG A 171 -21.37 2.30 3.01
N TRP A 172 -20.11 2.08 2.67
CA TRP A 172 -19.08 3.10 2.86
C TRP A 172 -19.13 3.96 4.13
N THR A 173 -18.15 3.70 4.98
CA THR A 173 -17.54 4.59 5.95
C THR A 173 -16.56 5.57 5.28
N LEU A 174 -16.40 6.79 5.83
CA LEU A 174 -15.12 7.49 6.16
C LEU A 174 -15.11 9.01 5.84
N ALA A 175 -15.20 9.82 6.91
CA ALA A 175 -14.76 11.22 7.00
C ALA A 175 -15.50 12.35 6.22
N SER A 176 -16.82 12.30 6.03
CA SER A 176 -17.64 13.46 5.59
C SER A 176 -18.85 13.69 6.52
N GLN A 177 -19.10 14.94 6.93
CA GLN A 177 -20.19 15.35 7.84
C GLN A 177 -21.55 15.58 7.15
N THR A 178 -21.72 15.29 5.87
CA THR A 178 -23.00 15.51 5.18
C THR A 178 -23.67 14.20 4.79
N ARG A 179 -24.81 13.95 5.46
CA ARG A 179 -25.74 12.83 5.24
C ARG A 179 -26.63 13.13 4.03
N PRO A 180 -26.83 12.20 3.07
CA PRO A 180 -27.89 12.35 2.07
C PRO A 180 -29.25 12.15 2.74
N THR A 181 -30.19 13.03 2.43
CA THR A 181 -31.57 12.96 2.93
C THR A 181 -32.32 11.83 2.22
N VAL A 182 -32.83 10.87 2.99
CA VAL A 182 -33.74 9.84 2.49
C VAL A 182 -35.17 10.38 2.62
N SER A 183 -35.80 10.72 1.51
CA SER A 183 -37.26 10.79 1.40
C SER A 183 -37.78 9.44 0.95
N GLY A 184 -38.86 8.98 1.58
CA GLY A 184 -39.43 7.65 1.42
C GLY A 184 -39.85 7.28 0.00
N ASP A 185 -39.97 5.97 -0.18
CA ASP A 185 -40.47 5.24 -1.34
C ASP A 185 -39.54 5.09 -2.55
N HIS A 186 -38.40 4.39 -2.42
CA HIS A 186 -37.73 3.77 -3.59
C HIS A 186 -37.12 2.38 -3.27
N LYS A 187 -37.18 1.51 -4.29
CA LYS A 187 -36.74 0.12 -4.34
C LYS A 187 -35.27 -0.04 -3.91
N VAL A 188 -34.95 -1.13 -3.22
CA VAL A 188 -33.59 -1.50 -2.82
C VAL A 188 -32.77 -1.86 -4.07
N GLU A 189 -31.90 -0.95 -4.50
CA GLU A 189 -30.95 -1.15 -5.60
C GLU A 189 -29.62 -0.48 -5.24
N ASP A 190 -28.71 -1.21 -4.58
CA ASP A 190 -27.25 -0.95 -4.50
C ASP A 190 -26.59 -2.13 -3.75
N VAL A 191 -25.70 -2.90 -4.38
CA VAL A 191 -25.08 -4.09 -3.75
C VAL A 191 -23.57 -3.86 -3.55
N SER A 192 -23.13 -3.97 -2.31
CA SER A 192 -21.71 -3.93 -1.94
C SER A 192 -21.25 -5.31 -1.45
N PHE A 193 -20.11 -5.78 -1.96
CA PHE A 193 -19.48 -7.03 -1.57
C PHE A 193 -18.19 -6.76 -0.80
N ILE A 194 -17.91 -7.60 0.20
CA ILE A 194 -16.68 -7.54 1.01
C ILE A 194 -15.93 -8.85 0.80
N PHE A 195 -14.72 -8.78 0.27
CA PHE A 195 -13.82 -9.92 0.09
C PHE A 195 -12.69 -9.84 1.10
N GLY A 196 -12.57 -10.84 1.98
CA GLY A 196 -11.60 -10.84 3.07
C GLY A 196 -10.43 -11.80 2.85
N SER A 197 -9.27 -11.47 3.45
CA SER A 197 -8.15 -12.40 3.56
C SER A 197 -8.49 -13.56 4.50
N SER A 198 -8.24 -14.80 4.09
CA SER A 198 -8.42 -16.00 4.95
C SER A 198 -7.21 -16.30 5.84
N THR A 199 -6.04 -15.75 5.51
CA THR A 199 -4.76 -15.98 6.19
C THR A 199 -3.95 -14.70 6.23
N SER A 200 -2.94 -14.62 7.10
CA SER A 200 -1.95 -13.54 7.06
C SER A 200 -1.03 -13.64 5.84
N CYS A 201 -0.40 -12.53 5.46
CA CYS A 201 0.58 -12.48 4.38
C CYS A 201 1.83 -11.74 4.83
N THR A 202 3.00 -12.26 4.47
CA THR A 202 4.27 -11.59 4.71
C THR A 202 5.15 -11.69 3.47
N VAL A 203 5.74 -10.56 3.08
CA VAL A 203 6.66 -10.45 1.95
C VAL A 203 7.90 -9.73 2.41
N ALA A 204 9.08 -10.27 2.10
CA ALA A 204 10.37 -9.70 2.50
C ALA A 204 11.26 -9.50 1.27
N ALA A 205 11.77 -8.28 1.09
CA ALA A 205 12.68 -7.95 0.02
C ALA A 205 14.14 -8.21 0.42
N VAL A 206 14.88 -8.82 -0.51
CA VAL A 206 16.29 -9.22 -0.31
C VAL A 206 17.27 -8.33 -1.06
N ASN A 207 16.78 -7.51 -2.00
CA ASN A 207 17.54 -6.58 -2.82
C ASN A 207 16.64 -5.41 -3.26
N ASP A 208 17.09 -4.60 -4.19
CA ASP A 208 16.41 -3.44 -4.75
C ASP A 208 15.22 -3.77 -5.68
N LYS A 209 14.96 -5.05 -5.95
CA LYS A 209 13.80 -5.49 -6.75
C LYS A 209 12.53 -5.56 -5.90
N ILE A 210 11.40 -5.33 -6.56
CA ILE A 210 10.08 -5.54 -5.96
C ILE A 210 9.88 -7.04 -5.73
N VAL A 211 9.58 -7.41 -4.50
CA VAL A 211 9.07 -8.74 -4.14
C VAL A 211 7.58 -8.58 -3.83
N SER A 212 6.75 -9.46 -4.38
CA SER A 212 5.31 -9.36 -4.20
C SER A 212 4.62 -10.72 -4.14
N LYS A 213 3.41 -10.75 -3.58
CA LYS A 213 2.53 -11.91 -3.55
C LYS A 213 1.06 -11.48 -3.70
N ILE A 214 0.30 -12.19 -4.52
CA ILE A 214 -1.18 -12.07 -4.53
C ILE A 214 -1.72 -12.70 -3.26
N TRP A 215 -2.41 -11.91 -2.44
CA TRP A 215 -2.89 -12.34 -1.13
C TRP A 215 -4.27 -12.98 -1.19
N PHE A 216 -5.21 -12.31 -1.85
CA PHE A 216 -6.55 -12.81 -2.14
C PHE A 216 -7.12 -12.06 -3.35
N SER A 217 -8.22 -12.56 -3.90
CA SER A 217 -8.89 -11.96 -5.04
C SER A 217 -10.41 -12.11 -4.92
N THR A 218 -11.12 -11.37 -5.77
CA THR A 218 -12.53 -11.64 -6.08
C THR A 218 -12.65 -12.96 -6.86
N PRO A 219 -13.87 -13.52 -6.97
CA PRO A 219 -14.21 -14.45 -8.05
C PRO A 219 -14.00 -13.81 -9.43
N ALA A 220 -14.07 -14.65 -10.46
CA ALA A 220 -14.06 -14.19 -11.84
C ALA A 220 -15.28 -13.29 -12.09
N LEU A 221 -15.04 -12.14 -12.69
CA LEU A 221 -16.08 -11.16 -13.01
C LEU A 221 -16.69 -11.46 -14.38
N ASP A 222 -18.01 -11.39 -14.47
CA ASP A 222 -18.71 -11.39 -15.75
C ASP A 222 -18.82 -9.96 -16.31
N GLN A 223 -19.22 -9.84 -17.58
CA GLN A 223 -19.32 -8.55 -18.24
C GLN A 223 -20.27 -7.59 -17.51
N LYS A 224 -21.36 -8.12 -16.93
CA LYS A 224 -22.34 -7.32 -16.19
C LYS A 224 -21.70 -6.70 -14.93
N SER A 225 -20.95 -7.50 -14.19
CA SER A 225 -20.23 -7.05 -12.98
C SER A 225 -19.21 -5.98 -13.34
N ILE A 226 -18.46 -6.16 -14.44
CA ILE A 226 -17.47 -5.16 -14.90
C ILE A 226 -18.15 -3.84 -15.24
N ASN A 227 -19.25 -3.87 -16.01
CA ASN A 227 -19.98 -2.66 -16.41
C ASN A 227 -20.57 -1.92 -15.19
N ASN A 228 -21.09 -2.69 -14.23
CA ASN A 228 -21.75 -2.17 -13.04
C ASN A 228 -20.77 -1.75 -11.94
N LEU A 229 -19.47 -2.00 -12.09
CA LEU A 229 -18.49 -1.63 -11.07
C LEU A 229 -18.49 -0.12 -10.84
N GLU A 230 -18.72 0.29 -9.59
CA GLU A 230 -18.94 1.68 -9.17
C GLU A 230 -17.89 2.17 -8.16
N ALA A 231 -17.38 1.29 -7.29
CA ALA A 231 -16.28 1.66 -6.41
C ALA A 231 -15.47 0.45 -5.91
N LEU A 232 -14.21 0.71 -5.58
CA LEU A 232 -13.30 -0.23 -4.93
C LEU A 232 -12.56 0.48 -3.77
N GLN A 233 -12.42 -0.19 -2.62
CA GLN A 233 -11.51 0.27 -1.58
C GLN A 233 -10.97 -0.89 -0.75
N LEU A 234 -9.66 -0.91 -0.54
CA LEU A 234 -8.97 -1.90 0.28
C LEU A 234 -8.72 -1.35 1.68
N PHE A 235 -8.94 -2.20 2.67
CA PHE A 235 -8.61 -1.96 4.07
C PHE A 235 -7.64 -3.03 4.55
N THR A 236 -6.53 -2.63 5.17
CA THR A 236 -5.53 -3.58 5.68
C THR A 236 -5.13 -3.28 7.12
N ARG A 237 -4.90 -4.33 7.90
CA ARG A 237 -4.12 -4.23 9.14
C ARG A 237 -2.75 -4.83 8.85
N ALA A 238 -1.80 -3.93 8.66
CA ALA A 238 -0.46 -4.25 8.21
C ALA A 238 0.57 -3.28 8.77
N CYS A 239 1.83 -3.66 8.70
CA CYS A 239 2.95 -2.84 9.10
C CYS A 239 4.19 -3.16 8.25
N PHE A 240 5.12 -2.22 8.18
CA PHE A 240 6.44 -2.51 7.64
C PHE A 240 7.35 -3.09 8.73
N LYS A 241 8.34 -3.89 8.35
CA LYS A 241 9.46 -4.25 9.23
C LYS A 241 10.78 -3.90 8.54
N ARG A 242 11.63 -3.15 9.24
CA ARG A 242 13.02 -2.90 8.86
C ARG A 242 13.94 -3.67 9.78
N ILE A 243 14.66 -4.64 9.23
CA ILE A 243 15.59 -5.48 10.02
C ILE A 243 16.78 -4.65 10.51
N ASP A 244 17.23 -3.68 9.72
CA ASP A 244 18.39 -2.82 9.99
C ASP A 244 18.09 -1.68 10.99
N GLN A 245 16.83 -1.26 11.10
CA GLN A 245 16.37 -0.26 12.07
C GLN A 245 15.08 -0.74 12.76
N PRO A 246 15.20 -1.67 13.74
CA PRO A 246 14.04 -2.25 14.42
C PRO A 246 13.21 -1.21 15.19
N ASP A 247 13.86 -0.15 15.67
CA ASP A 247 13.23 0.90 16.49
C ASP A 247 12.52 2.00 15.66
N LEU A 248 12.55 1.92 14.32
CA LEU A 248 11.93 2.93 13.47
C LEU A 248 10.40 2.80 13.50
N ILE A 249 9.74 3.60 14.34
CA ILE A 249 8.29 3.54 14.56
C ILE A 249 7.48 3.93 13.30
N LYS A 250 7.94 4.94 12.57
CA LYS A 250 7.23 5.52 11.42
C LYS A 250 8.18 5.72 10.25
N ALA A 251 7.73 5.36 9.06
CA ALA A 251 8.47 5.65 7.83
C ALA A 251 8.50 7.17 7.57
N VAL A 252 9.61 7.67 7.05
CA VAL A 252 9.67 9.04 6.53
C VAL A 252 8.69 9.16 5.37
N PRO A 253 7.91 10.26 5.26
CA PRO A 253 7.03 10.48 4.12
C PRO A 253 7.77 10.28 2.80
N GLY A 254 7.27 9.39 1.93
CA GLY A 254 7.89 9.06 0.65
C GLY A 254 8.93 7.93 0.69
N GLU A 255 9.32 7.42 1.87
CA GLU A 255 10.32 6.35 2.01
C GLU A 255 9.71 5.01 2.43
N SER A 256 8.39 4.85 2.39
CA SER A 256 7.80 3.54 2.64
C SER A 256 7.97 2.64 1.42
N PHE A 257 8.75 1.58 1.59
CA PHE A 257 8.98 0.58 0.55
C PHE A 257 8.22 -0.72 0.83
N SER A 258 7.06 -0.61 1.47
CA SER A 258 6.08 -1.70 1.59
C SER A 258 4.68 -1.16 1.40
N TRP A 259 3.92 -1.76 0.49
CA TRP A 259 2.63 -1.24 0.06
C TRP A 259 1.69 -2.33 -0.44
N PHE A 260 0.46 -1.93 -0.76
CA PHE A 260 -0.58 -2.78 -1.33
C PHE A 260 -1.07 -2.22 -2.65
N ASP A 261 -1.27 -3.11 -3.62
CA ASP A 261 -1.88 -2.77 -4.90
C ASP A 261 -3.23 -3.47 -5.08
N ILE A 262 -4.14 -2.79 -5.77
CA ILE A 262 -5.26 -3.40 -6.48
C ILE A 262 -4.74 -3.82 -7.86
N VAL A 263 -4.91 -5.07 -8.23
CA VAL A 263 -4.41 -5.60 -9.50
C VAL A 263 -5.50 -6.30 -10.28
N ILE A 264 -5.37 -6.33 -11.61
CA ILE A 264 -6.19 -7.19 -12.45
C ILE A 264 -5.44 -8.50 -12.67
N LEU A 265 -6.13 -9.61 -12.44
CA LEU A 265 -5.64 -10.96 -12.60
C LEU A 265 -6.32 -11.62 -13.80
N GLU A 266 -5.57 -12.41 -14.56
CA GLU A 266 -6.11 -13.21 -15.67
C GLU A 266 -7.22 -14.16 -15.19
N SER A 267 -7.09 -14.70 -13.97
CA SER A 267 -8.09 -15.52 -13.29
C SER A 267 -7.95 -15.41 -11.77
N PRO A 268 -8.95 -15.85 -10.97
CA PRO A 268 -8.87 -15.81 -9.50
C PRO A 268 -7.69 -16.57 -8.88
N THR A 269 -7.10 -17.52 -9.60
CA THR A 269 -5.98 -18.33 -9.12
C THR A 269 -4.62 -17.82 -9.62
N ALA A 270 -4.60 -16.76 -10.43
CA ALA A 270 -3.35 -16.22 -10.96
C ALA A 270 -2.48 -15.64 -9.83
N THR A 271 -1.17 -15.90 -9.91
CA THR A 271 -0.19 -15.48 -8.91
C THR A 271 0.57 -14.22 -9.32
N GLN A 272 0.25 -13.64 -10.48
CA GLN A 272 0.88 -12.44 -11.01
C GLN A 272 -0.20 -11.52 -11.61
N PRO A 273 -0.01 -10.20 -11.57
CA PRO A 273 -0.86 -9.28 -12.29
C PRO A 273 -0.80 -9.52 -13.79
N ARG A 274 -1.91 -9.22 -14.47
CA ARG A 274 -1.99 -9.19 -15.92
C ARG A 274 -1.17 -8.01 -16.46
N VAL A 275 -0.45 -8.25 -17.55
CA VAL A 275 0.29 -7.24 -18.29
C VAL A 275 -0.39 -7.07 -19.64
N ARG A 276 -0.73 -5.82 -19.99
CA ARG A 276 -1.38 -5.46 -21.25
C ARG A 276 -0.60 -4.32 -21.90
N ASP A 277 -0.17 -4.52 -23.14
CA ASP A 277 0.47 -3.48 -23.95
C ASP A 277 1.68 -2.80 -23.27
N GLY A 278 2.50 -3.60 -22.58
CA GLY A 278 3.68 -3.14 -21.84
C GLY A 278 3.39 -2.59 -20.44
N VAL A 279 2.11 -2.47 -20.05
CA VAL A 279 1.68 -1.95 -18.75
C VAL A 279 1.22 -3.09 -17.83
N THR A 280 1.76 -3.12 -16.62
CA THR A 280 1.26 -3.99 -15.56
C THR A 280 0.01 -3.39 -14.95
N LEU A 281 -1.09 -4.15 -14.96
CA LEU A 281 -2.40 -3.71 -14.50
C LEU A 281 -2.48 -3.70 -12.97
N ALA A 282 -1.79 -2.73 -12.38
CA ALA A 282 -1.65 -2.53 -10.95
C ALA A 282 -1.87 -1.05 -10.58
N TRP A 283 -2.65 -0.83 -9.54
CA TRP A 283 -2.93 0.48 -8.96
C TRP A 283 -2.62 0.51 -7.48
N LEU A 284 -1.87 1.52 -7.03
CA LEU A 284 -1.48 1.69 -5.64
C LEU A 284 -2.72 1.97 -4.78
N SER A 285 -2.94 1.11 -3.78
CA SER A 285 -3.96 1.37 -2.78
C SER A 285 -3.42 2.27 -1.67
N HIS A 286 -2.33 1.86 -1.02
CA HIS A 286 -1.65 2.62 0.05
C HIS A 286 -0.32 1.97 0.43
N ALA A 287 0.57 2.74 1.04
CA ALA A 287 1.82 2.27 1.64
C ALA A 287 1.72 2.17 3.17
N ASN A 288 2.44 1.23 3.77
CA ASN A 288 2.51 1.11 5.23
C ASN A 288 3.27 2.32 5.80
N GLN A 289 2.72 2.95 6.85
CA GLN A 289 3.37 4.10 7.47
C GLN A 289 4.07 3.78 8.79
N TYR A 290 3.71 2.66 9.43
CA TYR A 290 4.13 2.33 10.78
C TYR A 290 4.71 0.91 10.86
N ASN A 291 5.62 0.70 11.82
CA ASN A 291 6.31 -0.59 12.01
C ASN A 291 5.59 -1.55 12.97
N ASN A 292 4.44 -1.13 13.50
CA ASN A 292 3.58 -1.89 14.40
C ASN A 292 2.22 -2.12 13.77
N LEU A 293 1.62 -3.29 14.06
CA LEU A 293 0.25 -3.58 13.68
C LEU A 293 -0.67 -2.67 14.51
N GLY A 294 -1.23 -1.64 13.89
CA GLY A 294 -2.21 -0.75 14.51
C GLY A 294 -3.46 -1.51 14.99
N VAL A 295 -4.26 -0.87 15.85
CA VAL A 295 -5.50 -1.49 16.37
C VAL A 295 -6.58 -1.57 15.28
N ASP A 296 -6.63 -0.56 14.41
CA ASP A 296 -7.65 -0.41 13.38
C ASP A 296 -7.05 -0.57 11.98
N PRO A 297 -7.81 -1.15 11.02
CA PRO A 297 -7.38 -1.25 9.64
C PRO A 297 -7.17 0.14 9.01
N THR A 298 -6.09 0.27 8.24
CA THR A 298 -5.80 1.42 7.39
C THR A 298 -6.69 1.36 6.16
N ALA A 299 -7.37 2.46 5.86
CA ALA A 299 -8.12 2.64 4.63
C ALA A 299 -7.18 3.06 3.51
N GLY A 300 -7.18 2.31 2.42
CA GLY A 300 -6.48 2.68 1.19
C GLY A 300 -7.23 3.73 0.38
N LYS A 301 -6.67 4.08 -0.78
CA LYS A 301 -7.32 4.93 -1.77
C LYS A 301 -8.69 4.38 -2.17
N LEU A 302 -9.68 5.26 -2.26
CA LEU A 302 -10.97 4.98 -2.87
C LEU A 302 -10.84 5.14 -4.40
N PHE A 303 -11.26 4.12 -5.14
CA PHE A 303 -11.40 4.18 -6.59
C PHE A 303 -12.89 4.31 -6.90
N ASP A 304 -13.35 5.49 -7.32
CA ASP A 304 -14.73 5.76 -7.71
C ASP A 304 -14.82 6.68 -8.94
N ASP A 305 -16.03 6.90 -9.45
CA ASP A 305 -16.26 7.80 -10.59
C ASP A 305 -16.03 9.29 -10.24
N ALA A 306 -16.07 9.65 -8.95
CA ALA A 306 -15.93 11.04 -8.49
C ALA A 306 -14.46 11.51 -8.48
N GLY A 307 -13.52 10.57 -8.37
CA GLY A 307 -12.09 10.85 -8.27
C GLY A 307 -11.71 11.52 -6.94
N SER A 308 -10.43 11.57 -6.62
CA SER A 308 -9.96 12.39 -5.49
C SER A 308 -10.03 13.89 -5.82
N LYS A 309 -10.00 14.78 -4.80
CA LYS A 309 -9.86 16.24 -5.03
C LYS A 309 -8.64 16.57 -5.90
N GLU A 310 -7.56 15.82 -5.73
CA GLU A 310 -6.31 15.94 -6.52
C GLU A 310 -6.50 15.52 -7.99
N GLU A 311 -7.45 14.62 -8.28
CA GLU A 311 -7.80 14.19 -9.65
C GLU A 311 -8.81 15.12 -10.33
N GLN A 312 -9.50 15.99 -9.58
CA GLN A 312 -10.45 16.96 -10.13
C GLN A 312 -9.79 18.25 -10.60
N ASP A 313 -8.61 18.58 -10.06
CA ASP A 313 -7.86 19.81 -10.38
C ASP A 313 -6.95 19.66 -11.62
N GLU A 314 -6.67 18.43 -12.06
CA GLU A 314 -5.91 18.10 -13.27
C GLU A 314 -6.81 17.33 -14.25
N MET A 315 -6.54 17.38 -15.56
CA MET A 315 -7.37 16.76 -16.62
C MET A 315 -7.28 15.22 -16.63
N HIS A 316 -7.41 14.59 -15.45
CA HIS A 316 -7.15 13.18 -15.18
C HIS A 316 -8.38 12.30 -15.41
N ILE A 317 -8.18 11.14 -16.04
CA ILE A 317 -9.21 10.10 -16.11
C ILE A 317 -9.26 9.41 -14.74
N SER A 318 -10.46 9.29 -14.15
CA SER A 318 -10.64 8.55 -12.89
C SER A 318 -9.99 7.17 -12.98
N GLN A 319 -9.24 6.80 -11.95
CA GLN A 319 -8.56 5.50 -11.92
C GLN A 319 -9.54 4.33 -12.04
N LEU A 320 -10.77 4.47 -11.52
CA LEU A 320 -11.80 3.45 -11.67
C LEU A 320 -12.15 3.20 -13.15
N LYS A 321 -12.24 4.26 -13.96
CA LYS A 321 -12.47 4.14 -15.40
C LYS A 321 -11.34 3.37 -16.08
N THR A 322 -10.09 3.63 -15.70
CA THR A 322 -8.94 2.88 -16.23
C THR A 322 -8.96 1.40 -15.82
N ILE A 323 -9.40 1.09 -14.58
CA ILE A 323 -9.59 -0.28 -14.10
C ILE A 323 -10.69 -0.98 -14.92
N LYS A 324 -11.83 -0.32 -15.14
CA LYS A 324 -12.95 -0.88 -15.94
C LYS A 324 -12.53 -1.18 -17.39
N ALA A 325 -11.79 -0.27 -18.02
CA ALA A 325 -11.26 -0.45 -19.38
C ALA A 325 -10.28 -1.63 -19.51
N ALA A 326 -9.56 -1.93 -18.43
CA ALA A 326 -8.55 -2.98 -18.42
C ALA A 326 -9.13 -4.38 -18.08
N LEU A 327 -10.36 -4.44 -17.54
CA LEU A 327 -11.02 -5.69 -17.15
C LEU A 327 -11.69 -6.39 -18.35
N GLU A 328 -11.49 -7.69 -18.46
CA GLU A 328 -12.20 -8.57 -19.39
C GLU A 328 -13.00 -9.64 -18.63
N PRO A 329 -14.11 -10.18 -19.21
CA PRO A 329 -14.83 -11.29 -18.60
C PRO A 329 -13.92 -12.47 -18.28
N GLY A 330 -14.03 -12.99 -17.06
CA GLY A 330 -13.15 -14.05 -16.54
C GLY A 330 -11.99 -13.53 -15.69
N ASN A 331 -11.61 -12.26 -15.83
CA ASN A 331 -10.62 -11.64 -14.96
C ASN A 331 -11.12 -11.51 -13.52
N ALA A 332 -10.19 -11.36 -12.59
CA ALA A 332 -10.48 -11.10 -11.18
C ALA A 332 -9.73 -9.87 -10.68
N ILE A 333 -10.26 -9.23 -9.64
CA ILE A 333 -9.57 -8.15 -8.94
C ILE A 333 -8.80 -8.77 -7.77
N GLY A 334 -7.48 -8.60 -7.78
CA GLY A 334 -6.58 -9.13 -6.76
C GLY A 334 -6.05 -8.04 -5.83
N VAL A 335 -5.65 -8.47 -4.62
CA VAL A 335 -4.86 -7.65 -3.69
C VAL A 335 -3.43 -8.17 -3.68
N ARG A 336 -2.49 -7.33 -4.12
CA ARG A 336 -1.06 -7.66 -4.15
C ARG A 336 -0.34 -6.98 -2.99
N VAL A 337 0.45 -7.75 -2.25
CA VAL A 337 1.29 -7.26 -1.14
C VAL A 337 2.71 -7.12 -1.66
N CYS A 338 3.31 -5.94 -1.47
CA CYS A 338 4.60 -5.60 -2.04
C CYS A 338 5.61 -5.14 -0.97
N ALA A 339 6.88 -5.45 -1.20
CA ALA A 339 8.03 -4.88 -0.50
C ALA A 339 9.20 -4.68 -1.49
N GLN A 340 10.00 -3.65 -1.29
CA GLN A 340 11.18 -3.35 -2.10
C GLN A 340 12.34 -2.88 -1.22
N PHE A 341 13.56 -3.10 -1.70
CA PHE A 341 14.83 -2.85 -1.01
C PHE A 341 15.15 -3.85 0.08
N GLN A 342 16.44 -4.19 0.17
CA GLN A 342 16.94 -5.10 1.18
C GLN A 342 16.53 -4.64 2.58
N ASN A 343 16.17 -5.61 3.43
CA ASN A 343 15.75 -5.42 4.83
C ASN A 343 14.33 -4.90 5.03
N TRP A 344 13.60 -4.54 3.97
CA TRP A 344 12.19 -4.18 4.06
C TRP A 344 11.28 -5.40 3.97
N GLN A 345 10.29 -5.44 4.86
CA GLN A 345 9.23 -6.45 4.82
C GLN A 345 7.85 -5.78 4.97
N ASN A 346 6.85 -6.37 4.32
CA ASN A 346 5.45 -6.07 4.52
C ASN A 346 4.80 -7.22 5.30
N VAL A 347 4.30 -6.94 6.49
CA VAL A 347 3.62 -7.92 7.35
C VAL A 347 2.16 -7.50 7.50
N ALA A 348 1.25 -8.29 6.92
CA ALA A 348 -0.18 -8.05 6.93
C ALA A 348 -0.90 -9.22 7.59
N ASP A 349 -1.77 -8.96 8.55
CA ASP A 349 -2.50 -10.02 9.27
C ASP A 349 -3.97 -10.14 8.85
N TYR A 350 -4.55 -9.05 8.35
CA TYR A 350 -5.94 -8.99 7.94
C TYR A 350 -6.15 -7.93 6.87
N ALA A 351 -7.02 -8.23 5.90
CA ALA A 351 -7.50 -7.25 4.95
C ALA A 351 -8.90 -7.59 4.45
N HIS A 352 -9.61 -6.55 3.99
CA HIS A 352 -10.83 -6.72 3.21
C HIS A 352 -10.91 -5.70 2.08
N LEU A 353 -11.35 -6.15 0.92
CA LEU A 353 -11.63 -5.35 -0.26
C LEU A 353 -13.15 -5.15 -0.36
N VAL A 354 -13.57 -3.90 -0.35
CA VAL A 354 -14.97 -3.52 -0.59
C VAL A 354 -15.13 -3.21 -2.07
N VAL A 355 -16.09 -3.87 -2.71
CA VAL A 355 -16.44 -3.70 -4.12
C VAL A 355 -17.91 -3.33 -4.22
N ARG A 356 -18.22 -2.23 -4.90
CA ARG A 356 -19.59 -1.75 -5.07
C ARG A 356 -20.02 -1.84 -6.53
N PHE A 357 -21.24 -2.33 -6.73
CA PHE A 357 -21.87 -2.39 -8.04
C PHE A 357 -23.15 -1.55 -8.07
N ASP A 358 -23.25 -0.68 -9.06
CA ASP A 358 -24.44 0.09 -9.40
C ASP A 358 -25.26 -0.73 -10.41
N ASN A 359 -26.39 -1.26 -9.97
CA ASN A 359 -27.26 -2.10 -10.80
C ASN A 359 -28.20 -1.31 -11.72
N THR A 360 -28.17 0.03 -11.64
CA THR A 360 -29.03 0.91 -12.43
C THR A 360 -28.39 1.35 -13.74
N LYS A 361 -27.05 1.31 -13.83
CA LYS A 361 -26.30 1.65 -15.05
C LYS A 361 -26.33 0.49 -16.05
N THR A 362 -26.70 0.79 -17.29
CA THR A 362 -26.73 -0.18 -18.42
C THR A 362 -25.81 0.26 -19.57
N GLU A 363 -24.81 1.11 -19.28
CA GLU A 363 -23.93 1.65 -20.31
C GLU A 363 -22.71 0.77 -20.52
N THR A 364 -22.42 0.48 -21.79
CA THR A 364 -21.13 -0.06 -22.22
C THR A 364 -20.09 1.03 -22.09
N PHE A 365 -19.10 0.81 -21.23
CA PHE A 365 -17.98 1.72 -21.05
C PHE A 365 -16.87 1.33 -22.04
N ASP A 366 -16.49 2.26 -22.91
CA ASP A 366 -15.40 2.07 -23.86
C ASP A 366 -14.35 3.17 -23.64
N LEU A 367 -13.14 2.74 -23.32
CA LEU A 367 -11.98 3.60 -23.12
C LEU A 367 -10.77 2.83 -23.61
N GLU A 368 -10.12 3.35 -24.65
CA GLU A 368 -8.85 2.80 -25.12
C GLU A 368 -7.73 3.18 -24.15
N LEU A 369 -6.95 2.17 -23.73
CA LEU A 369 -5.78 2.35 -22.89
C LEU A 369 -4.53 2.44 -23.77
N PRO A 370 -3.62 3.41 -23.51
CA PRO A 370 -2.42 3.58 -24.32
C PRO A 370 -1.47 2.38 -24.17
N SER A 371 -0.80 2.04 -25.27
CA SER A 371 0.30 1.09 -25.29
C SER A 371 1.62 1.78 -25.01
N VAL A 372 2.49 1.12 -24.25
CA VAL A 372 3.89 1.55 -24.03
C VAL A 372 4.89 0.45 -24.40
N SER A 373 4.45 -0.54 -25.18
CA SER A 373 5.29 -1.70 -25.53
C SER A 373 6.58 -1.27 -26.23
N ALA A 374 6.49 -0.29 -27.14
CA ALA A 374 7.65 0.21 -27.88
C ALA A 374 8.65 0.91 -26.94
N GLU A 375 8.18 1.69 -25.97
CA GLU A 375 9.01 2.38 -24.99
C GLU A 375 9.71 1.38 -24.06
N VAL A 376 8.99 0.33 -23.62
CA VAL A 376 9.56 -0.74 -22.80
C VAL A 376 10.64 -1.50 -23.56
N GLU A 377 10.40 -1.82 -24.84
CA GLU A 377 11.40 -2.45 -25.72
C GLU A 377 12.62 -1.56 -25.91
N ASN A 378 12.43 -0.27 -26.16
CA ASN A 378 13.50 0.71 -26.31
C ASN A 378 14.32 0.86 -25.02
N ALA A 379 13.67 0.95 -23.85
CA ALA A 379 14.34 1.02 -22.56
C ALA A 379 15.16 -0.25 -22.27
N ALA A 380 14.62 -1.42 -22.60
CA ALA A 380 15.35 -2.68 -22.49
C ALA A 380 16.58 -2.73 -23.42
N ALA A 381 16.46 -2.22 -24.65
CA ALA A 381 17.58 -2.11 -25.59
C ALA A 381 18.67 -1.16 -25.08
N ILE A 382 18.29 -0.01 -24.53
CA ILE A 382 19.22 0.95 -23.89
C ILE A 382 19.94 0.27 -22.72
N GLN A 383 19.21 -0.43 -21.84
CA GLN A 383 19.80 -1.15 -20.73
C GLN A 383 20.80 -2.22 -21.18
N ALA A 384 20.46 -2.96 -22.24
CA ALA A 384 21.35 -3.97 -22.81
C ALA A 384 22.65 -3.34 -23.33
N ALA A 385 22.56 -2.22 -24.06
CA ALA A 385 23.71 -1.49 -24.55
C ALA A 385 24.59 -0.94 -23.40
N ILE A 386 23.99 -0.42 -22.33
CA ILE A 386 24.72 0.02 -21.12
C ILE A 386 25.48 -1.16 -20.48
N ASN A 387 24.84 -2.32 -20.38
CA ASN A 387 25.46 -3.51 -19.82
C ASN A 387 26.61 -4.02 -20.68
N GLU A 388 26.50 -3.93 -22.00
CA GLU A 388 27.57 -4.25 -22.95
C GLU A 388 28.78 -3.33 -22.77
N ILE A 389 28.57 -2.01 -22.75
CA ILE A 389 29.63 -1.02 -22.51
C ILE A 389 30.30 -1.28 -21.17
N ARG A 390 29.52 -1.54 -20.11
CA ARG A 390 30.07 -1.88 -18.79
C ARG A 390 30.94 -3.14 -18.86
N GLY A 391 30.46 -4.18 -19.51
CA GLY A 391 31.20 -5.44 -19.66
C GLY A 391 32.55 -5.22 -20.35
N ALA A 392 32.60 -4.32 -21.33
CA ALA A 392 33.83 -3.95 -22.03
C ALA A 392 34.80 -3.09 -21.20
N VAL A 393 34.29 -2.27 -20.27
CA VAL A 393 35.11 -1.37 -19.43
C VAL A 393 35.63 -2.07 -18.16
N ALA A 394 34.92 -3.09 -17.66
CA ALA A 394 35.25 -3.78 -16.42
C ALA A 394 36.27 -4.93 -16.61
N GLU A 395 37.46 -4.65 -17.16
CA GLU A 395 38.60 -5.54 -16.99
C GLU A 395 39.30 -5.25 -15.66
N GLY A 396 38.91 -5.93 -14.58
CA GLY A 396 39.77 -6.07 -13.39
C GLY A 396 39.16 -5.96 -12.01
N GLU A 397 37.97 -5.37 -11.81
CA GLU A 397 37.35 -5.31 -10.48
C GLU A 397 35.85 -5.62 -10.50
N ASN A 398 35.48 -6.64 -9.73
CA ASN A 398 34.14 -7.19 -9.55
C ASN A 398 33.31 -6.31 -8.59
N VAL A 399 33.25 -5.00 -8.80
CA VAL A 399 32.30 -4.15 -8.07
C VAL A 399 31.04 -4.01 -8.92
N PRO A 400 29.89 -4.57 -8.50
CA PRO A 400 28.64 -4.39 -9.22
C PRO A 400 28.21 -2.93 -9.07
N ALA A 401 28.66 -2.07 -9.99
CA ALA A 401 27.96 -0.82 -10.23
C ALA A 401 26.56 -1.19 -10.73
N VAL A 402 25.51 -0.55 -10.26
CA VAL A 402 24.13 -0.72 -10.78
C VAL A 402 23.64 0.68 -11.09
N SER A 403 23.29 0.96 -12.34
CA SER A 403 22.74 2.28 -12.67
C SER A 403 21.32 2.35 -12.13
N ARG A 404 21.13 3.15 -11.07
CA ARG A 404 19.82 3.35 -10.44
C ARG A 404 18.79 3.88 -11.43
N ALA A 405 19.22 4.75 -12.36
CA ALA A 405 18.37 5.26 -13.44
C ALA A 405 17.89 4.13 -14.37
N SER A 406 18.79 3.20 -14.72
CA SER A 406 18.45 2.09 -15.61
C SER A 406 17.58 1.02 -14.93
N THR A 407 17.76 0.81 -13.63
CA THR A 407 16.85 -0.01 -12.79
C THR A 407 15.45 0.61 -12.68
N LEU A 408 15.35 1.94 -12.66
CA LEU A 408 14.07 2.66 -12.68
C LEU A 408 13.40 2.60 -14.06
N LEU A 409 14.18 2.63 -15.15
CA LEU A 409 13.70 2.50 -16.53
C LEU A 409 13.26 1.07 -16.89
N THR A 410 13.80 0.06 -16.21
CA THR A 410 13.42 -1.36 -16.35
C THR A 410 12.48 -1.85 -15.25
N ALA A 411 12.03 -0.94 -14.36
CA ALA A 411 11.05 -1.24 -13.35
C ALA A 411 9.68 -1.54 -13.98
N GLU A 412 8.82 -2.22 -13.22
CA GLU A 412 7.43 -2.48 -13.59
C GLU A 412 6.73 -1.16 -14.00
N VAL A 413 6.32 -1.03 -15.26
CA VAL A 413 5.50 0.10 -15.73
C VAL A 413 4.06 -0.14 -15.28
N ARG A 414 3.54 0.72 -14.41
CA ARG A 414 2.27 0.47 -13.70
C ARG A 414 1.11 1.31 -14.26
N ALA A 415 -0.07 0.71 -14.27
CA ALA A 415 -1.30 1.36 -14.74
C ALA A 415 -1.65 2.65 -13.98
N ASP A 416 -1.45 2.71 -12.67
CA ASP A 416 -1.67 3.93 -11.89
C ASP A 416 -0.73 5.08 -12.26
N GLN A 417 0.43 4.83 -12.84
CA GLN A 417 1.36 5.88 -13.27
C GLN A 417 1.16 6.26 -14.74
N THR A 418 0.77 5.28 -15.57
CA THR A 418 0.61 5.45 -17.01
C THR A 418 -0.77 6.00 -17.40
N TYR A 419 -1.85 5.50 -16.79
CA TYR A 419 -3.22 5.80 -17.26
C TYR A 419 -3.90 6.96 -16.53
N THR A 420 -3.45 7.29 -15.32
CA THR A 420 -4.14 8.28 -14.46
C THR A 420 -3.65 9.70 -14.71
N LYS A 421 -2.40 9.83 -15.16
CA LYS A 421 -1.88 11.03 -15.83
C LYS A 421 -2.44 11.10 -17.25
N ALA A 422 -3.74 11.36 -17.39
CA ALA A 422 -4.26 11.78 -18.68
C ALA A 422 -3.62 13.14 -19.02
N GLY A 423 -2.56 13.09 -19.82
CA GLY A 423 -1.72 14.24 -20.12
C GLY A 423 -0.22 13.99 -20.14
N LEU A 424 0.28 12.86 -20.66
CA LEU A 424 1.11 13.13 -21.83
C LEU A 424 0.07 13.57 -22.86
N PRO A 425 0.10 14.83 -23.34
CA PRO A 425 -0.81 15.23 -24.40
C PRO A 425 -0.74 14.13 -25.46
N ALA A 426 -1.90 13.74 -26.01
CA ALA A 426 -1.88 13.07 -27.30
C ALA A 426 -0.91 13.90 -28.13
N TYR A 427 0.22 13.29 -28.40
CA TYR A 427 1.26 13.95 -29.13
C TYR A 427 0.57 14.17 -30.46
N GLU A 428 0.11 15.39 -30.74
CA GLU A 428 -0.30 15.71 -32.09
C GLU A 428 0.85 15.18 -32.93
N GLU A 429 0.61 14.29 -33.89
CA GLU A 429 1.68 13.64 -34.67
C GLU A 429 2.65 14.67 -35.29
N THR A 430 2.28 15.95 -35.25
CA THR A 430 3.00 17.15 -35.64
C THR A 430 3.90 17.83 -34.57
N LEU A 431 3.84 17.52 -33.27
CA LEU A 431 4.57 18.25 -32.21
C LEU A 431 5.61 17.39 -31.47
N ARG A 432 6.91 17.61 -31.72
CA ARG A 432 8.05 16.86 -31.13
C ARG A 432 8.03 16.78 -29.57
N PRO A 433 8.65 15.79 -28.89
CA PRO A 433 8.51 15.61 -27.44
C PRO A 433 9.32 16.67 -26.73
N LEU A 434 8.94 16.96 -25.49
CA LEU A 434 9.81 17.72 -24.60
C LEU A 434 11.06 16.90 -24.27
N ARG A 435 12.24 17.42 -24.61
CA ARG A 435 13.54 16.76 -24.44
C ARG A 435 14.32 17.46 -23.33
N LEU A 436 14.53 16.78 -22.21
CA LEU A 436 15.23 17.32 -21.03
C LEU A 436 16.57 16.60 -20.85
N LEU A 437 17.66 17.36 -20.66
CA LEU A 437 18.99 16.84 -20.33
C LEU A 437 19.36 17.22 -18.88
N SER A 438 19.78 16.25 -18.09
CA SER A 438 20.28 16.46 -16.73
C SER A 438 21.71 15.93 -16.60
N LEU A 439 22.61 16.76 -16.08
CA LEU A 439 24.04 16.45 -15.92
C LEU A 439 24.43 16.50 -14.44
N ASP A 440 25.02 15.43 -13.93
CA ASP A 440 25.29 15.26 -12.51
C ASP A 440 26.59 15.94 -12.07
N GLY A 441 26.78 16.04 -10.76
CA GLY A 441 28.05 16.49 -10.18
C GLY A 441 29.05 15.36 -10.11
N GLY A 442 30.28 15.56 -10.57
CA GLY A 442 31.27 14.49 -10.61
C GLY A 442 32.74 14.87 -10.43
N GLY A 443 33.07 16.16 -10.29
CA GLY A 443 34.46 16.61 -10.43
C GLY A 443 34.98 16.24 -11.83
N VAL A 444 36.26 15.89 -11.95
CA VAL A 444 36.92 15.51 -13.23
C VAL A 444 36.19 14.42 -14.03
N ARG A 445 35.30 13.65 -13.40
CA ARG A 445 34.47 12.63 -14.06
C ARG A 445 33.45 13.21 -15.04
N GLY A 446 33.23 14.53 -15.09
CA GLY A 446 32.39 15.16 -16.11
C GLY A 446 32.81 14.85 -17.56
N VAL A 447 34.07 14.44 -17.79
CA VAL A 447 34.51 13.93 -19.09
C VAL A 447 33.68 12.73 -19.55
N SER A 448 33.32 11.80 -18.65
CA SER A 448 32.51 10.65 -19.06
C SER A 448 31.11 11.05 -19.49
N GLU A 449 30.54 12.09 -18.88
CA GLU A 449 29.22 12.62 -19.29
C GLU A 449 29.28 13.19 -20.71
N LEU A 450 30.36 13.88 -21.07
CA LEU A 450 30.58 14.41 -22.42
C LEU A 450 30.80 13.30 -23.46
N GLU A 451 31.52 12.22 -23.11
CA GLU A 451 31.68 11.05 -24.00
C GLU A 451 30.35 10.34 -24.26
N ILE A 452 29.54 10.14 -23.22
CA ILE A 452 28.21 9.53 -23.35
C ILE A 452 27.30 10.42 -24.20
N LEU A 453 27.30 11.73 -23.94
CA LEU A 453 26.48 12.69 -24.68
C LEU A 453 26.89 12.77 -26.15
N GLU A 454 28.18 12.68 -26.47
CA GLU A 454 28.67 12.64 -27.86
C GLU A 454 28.11 11.43 -28.62
N GLU A 455 28.19 10.24 -28.00
CA GLU A 455 27.65 9.02 -28.61
C GLU A 455 26.12 9.08 -28.76
N ILE A 456 25.40 9.68 -27.79
CA ILE A 456 23.95 9.93 -27.91
C ILE A 456 23.67 10.83 -29.12
N MET A 457 24.35 11.97 -29.24
CA MET A 457 24.12 12.93 -30.33
C MET A 457 24.50 12.35 -31.70
N LYS A 458 25.52 11.48 -31.75
CA LYS A 458 25.87 10.73 -32.95
C LYS A 458 24.76 9.77 -33.38
N ARG A 459 24.17 9.01 -32.45
CA ARG A 459 23.04 8.11 -32.75
C ARG A 459 21.78 8.88 -33.16
N VAL A 460 21.55 10.04 -32.55
CA VAL A 460 20.48 10.96 -32.98
C VAL A 460 20.70 11.38 -34.43
N LYS A 461 21.92 11.77 -34.80
CA LYS A 461 22.27 12.11 -36.19
C LYS A 461 22.03 10.95 -37.14
N ASP A 462 22.42 9.73 -36.77
CA ASP A 462 22.23 8.54 -37.60
C ASP A 462 20.73 8.20 -37.77
N THR A 463 19.91 8.44 -36.74
CA THR A 463 18.47 8.12 -36.72
C THR A 463 17.63 9.19 -37.43
N GLU A 464 17.90 10.46 -37.19
CA GLU A 464 17.12 11.58 -37.74
C GLU A 464 17.70 12.15 -39.05
N GLY A 465 18.89 11.71 -39.45
CA GLY A 465 19.56 12.16 -40.68
C GLY A 465 20.05 13.62 -40.62
N ARG A 466 20.03 14.25 -39.44
CA ARG A 466 20.46 15.62 -39.19
C ARG A 466 21.40 15.69 -37.99
N GLU A 467 22.48 16.43 -38.15
CA GLU A 467 23.37 16.78 -37.05
C GLU A 467 22.80 17.96 -36.26
N TYR A 468 22.72 17.79 -34.94
CA TYR A 468 22.24 18.81 -34.00
C TYR A 468 23.34 19.13 -32.99
N GLN A 469 23.43 20.40 -32.60
CA GLN A 469 24.08 20.77 -31.35
C GLN A 469 23.17 20.42 -30.16
N VAL A 470 23.76 20.23 -28.99
CA VAL A 470 23.02 19.84 -27.77
C VAL A 470 21.87 20.82 -27.48
N HIS A 471 22.13 22.12 -27.57
CA HIS A 471 21.12 23.17 -27.37
C HIS A 471 20.06 23.26 -28.48
N GLU A 472 20.22 22.57 -29.60
CA GLU A 472 19.21 22.52 -30.66
C GLU A 472 18.28 21.32 -30.48
N TYR A 473 18.75 20.29 -29.79
CA TYR A 473 18.03 19.04 -29.60
C TYR A 473 17.26 18.99 -28.29
N PHE A 474 17.82 19.55 -27.21
CA PHE A 474 17.20 19.56 -25.88
C PHE A 474 16.52 20.89 -25.58
N ASP A 475 15.29 20.82 -25.07
CA ASP A 475 14.48 21.99 -24.68
C ASP A 475 14.92 22.57 -23.34
N MET A 476 15.49 21.74 -22.47
CA MET A 476 16.04 22.16 -21.19
C MET A 476 17.31 21.39 -20.87
N ILE A 477 18.32 22.10 -20.35
CA ILE A 477 19.55 21.50 -19.85
C ILE A 477 19.75 21.94 -18.41
N ALA A 478 19.79 20.98 -17.49
CA ALA A 478 20.02 21.20 -16.07
C ALA A 478 21.32 20.50 -15.64
N GLY A 479 21.99 21.03 -14.62
CA GLY A 479 23.08 20.31 -13.99
C GLY A 479 23.50 20.85 -12.64
N THR A 480 24.24 20.02 -11.89
CA THR A 480 24.74 20.35 -10.54
C THR A 480 26.27 20.25 -10.50
N SER A 481 26.96 21.19 -9.86
CA SER A 481 28.43 21.21 -9.75
C SER A 481 29.11 21.16 -11.13
N THR A 482 29.93 20.16 -11.44
CA THR A 482 30.50 19.95 -12.78
C THR A 482 29.44 19.93 -13.87
N GLY A 483 28.32 19.22 -13.67
CA GLY A 483 27.22 19.19 -14.62
C GLY A 483 26.62 20.57 -14.88
N ALA A 484 26.64 21.49 -13.91
CA ALA A 484 26.20 22.88 -14.11
C ALA A 484 27.15 23.65 -15.04
N LEU A 485 28.47 23.42 -14.92
CA LEU A 485 29.46 23.98 -15.84
C LEU A 485 29.26 23.45 -17.27
N LEU A 486 29.01 22.15 -17.41
CA LEU A 486 28.71 21.53 -18.70
C LEU A 486 27.39 22.06 -19.30
N ALA A 487 26.34 22.16 -18.49
CA ALA A 487 25.04 22.72 -18.90
C ALA A 487 25.18 24.16 -19.42
N MET A 488 25.93 25.01 -18.71
CA MET A 488 26.24 26.38 -19.15
C MET A 488 27.02 26.39 -20.48
N MET A 489 28.04 25.55 -20.62
CA MET A 489 28.86 25.48 -21.84
C MET A 489 28.06 25.01 -23.06
N LEU A 490 27.37 23.88 -22.93
CA LEU A 490 26.61 23.25 -24.02
C LEU A 490 25.34 24.01 -24.37
N GLY A 491 24.66 24.54 -23.36
CA GLY A 491 23.40 25.24 -23.50
C GLY A 491 23.59 26.72 -23.79
N ARG A 492 24.07 27.48 -22.79
CA ARG A 492 24.07 28.95 -22.83
C ARG A 492 25.15 29.51 -23.75
N LEU A 493 26.35 28.93 -23.69
CA LEU A 493 27.48 29.30 -24.54
C LEU A 493 27.43 28.60 -25.92
N LYS A 494 26.47 27.69 -26.11
CA LYS A 494 26.23 26.95 -27.36
C LYS A 494 27.48 26.27 -27.91
N MET A 495 28.35 25.80 -27.02
CA MET A 495 29.58 25.13 -27.39
C MET A 495 29.27 23.76 -27.98
N SER A 496 30.06 23.36 -28.97
CA SER A 496 30.09 21.97 -29.41
C SER A 496 30.57 21.06 -28.28
N ILE A 497 30.25 19.76 -28.35
CA ILE A 497 30.74 18.80 -27.36
C ILE A 497 32.28 18.76 -27.35
N GLU A 498 32.93 18.86 -28.52
CA GLU A 498 34.39 18.89 -28.66
C GLU A 498 35.02 20.13 -28.00
N ASP A 499 34.44 21.31 -28.24
CA ASP A 499 34.88 22.55 -27.58
C ASP A 499 34.67 22.48 -26.07
N CYS A 500 33.56 21.88 -25.64
CA CYS A 500 33.24 21.68 -24.23
C CYS A 500 34.25 20.74 -23.57
N LYS A 501 34.60 19.62 -24.20
CA LYS A 501 35.67 18.69 -23.75
C LYS A 501 37.00 19.43 -23.60
N THR A 502 37.39 20.23 -24.60
CA THR A 502 38.65 20.99 -24.58
C THR A 502 38.67 22.04 -23.47
N ALA A 503 37.59 22.80 -23.30
CA ALA A 503 37.48 23.79 -22.23
C ALA A 503 37.46 23.13 -20.85
N TYR A 504 36.73 22.02 -20.70
CA TYR A 504 36.62 21.29 -19.45
C TYR A 504 37.94 20.64 -19.03
N ASP A 505 38.71 20.08 -19.97
CA ASP A 505 40.06 19.56 -19.72
C ASP A 505 41.00 20.67 -19.20
N ARG A 506 40.95 21.85 -19.83
CA ARG A 506 41.72 23.01 -19.37
C ARG A 506 41.30 23.46 -17.96
N ILE A 507 40.00 23.65 -17.72
CA ILE A 507 39.48 24.04 -16.40
C ILE A 507 39.90 23.02 -15.36
N SER A 508 39.73 21.73 -15.64
CA SER A 508 40.08 20.64 -14.72
C SER A 508 41.57 20.64 -14.38
N LYS A 509 42.46 20.82 -15.38
CA LYS A 509 43.91 20.90 -15.16
C LYS A 509 44.28 22.06 -14.25
N GLU A 510 43.73 23.25 -14.47
CA GLU A 510 44.05 24.44 -13.66
C GLU A 510 43.48 24.33 -12.24
N VAL A 511 42.22 23.89 -12.11
CA VAL A 511 41.51 23.78 -10.83
C VAL A 511 42.09 22.70 -9.94
N PHE A 512 42.42 21.54 -10.52
CA PHE A 512 42.97 20.40 -9.78
C PHE A 512 44.50 20.33 -9.83
N SER A 513 45.18 21.37 -10.33
CA SER A 513 46.64 21.45 -10.27
C SER A 513 47.11 21.58 -8.81
N VAL A 514 47.93 20.63 -8.37
CA VAL A 514 48.51 20.66 -7.03
C VAL A 514 49.63 21.70 -7.01
N LYS A 515 49.43 22.84 -6.34
CA LYS A 515 50.55 23.74 -6.02
C LYS A 515 51.45 23.00 -5.02
N THR A 516 52.70 22.79 -5.42
CA THR A 516 53.75 22.02 -4.72
C THR A 516 54.18 22.64 -3.37
N GLY A 517 53.31 22.65 -2.36
CA GLY A 517 53.65 23.10 -1.01
C GLY A 517 52.61 22.67 0.03
N TRP A 518 53.04 21.79 0.96
CA TRP A 518 52.30 21.22 2.10
C TRP A 518 51.02 20.46 1.74
N VAL A 519 51.22 19.18 1.42
CA VAL A 519 50.20 18.28 0.87
C VAL A 519 49.17 17.87 1.94
N ILE A 520 47.95 18.37 1.82
CA ILE A 520 46.77 17.68 2.35
C ILE A 520 46.38 16.64 1.28
N ARG A 521 46.62 15.36 1.57
CA ARG A 521 46.54 14.26 0.58
C ARG A 521 45.14 13.68 0.39
N ASP A 522 44.19 14.03 1.26
CA ASP A 522 42.84 13.47 1.23
C ASP A 522 41.81 14.44 1.85
N GLU A 523 40.55 14.25 1.48
CA GLU A 523 39.41 15.09 1.89
C GLU A 523 39.18 15.11 3.40
N VAL A 524 39.46 13.99 4.09
CA VAL A 524 39.25 13.85 5.54
C VAL A 524 40.26 14.71 6.29
N SER A 525 41.52 14.71 5.84
CA SER A 525 42.58 15.54 6.37
C SER A 525 42.33 17.05 6.14
N ALA A 526 41.74 17.42 5.00
CA ALA A 526 41.34 18.80 4.71
C ALA A 526 40.24 19.29 5.66
N PHE A 527 39.21 18.47 5.81
CA PHE A 527 38.06 18.74 6.66
C PHE A 527 38.46 18.88 8.14
N ILE A 528 39.31 17.98 8.66
CA ILE A 528 39.82 18.04 10.04
C ILE A 528 40.67 19.29 10.28
N ALA A 529 41.42 19.74 9.27
CA ALA A 529 42.24 20.95 9.35
C ALA A 529 41.44 22.26 9.15
N GLY A 530 40.12 22.19 8.90
CA GLY A 530 39.30 23.36 8.56
C GLY A 530 39.70 24.04 7.25
N ASN A 531 40.38 23.32 6.35
CA ASN A 531 40.88 23.81 5.08
C ASN A 531 40.21 23.09 3.90
N TYR A 532 40.37 23.65 2.70
CA TYR A 532 39.93 23.06 1.43
C TYR A 532 41.12 22.52 0.64
N MET A 533 40.94 21.44 -0.13
CA MET A 533 42.02 20.85 -0.93
C MET A 533 42.46 21.75 -2.09
N TYR A 534 41.57 22.59 -2.62
CA TYR A 534 41.83 23.44 -3.78
C TYR A 534 41.36 24.87 -3.52
N GLU A 535 42.17 25.85 -3.89
CA GLU A 535 41.77 27.26 -3.92
C GLU A 535 40.66 27.47 -4.96
N SER A 536 39.67 28.32 -4.67
CA SER A 536 38.58 28.62 -5.61
C SER A 536 38.98 29.60 -6.73
N ALA A 537 40.05 30.37 -6.53
CA ALA A 537 40.45 31.43 -7.46
C ALA A 537 40.74 30.95 -8.89
N PRO A 538 41.43 29.79 -9.12
CA PRO A 538 41.60 29.23 -10.46
C PRO A 538 40.26 28.90 -11.13
N LEU A 539 39.32 28.29 -10.40
CA LEU A 539 38.00 27.95 -10.94
C LEU A 539 37.24 29.21 -11.37
N VAL A 540 37.17 30.21 -10.49
CA VAL A 540 36.48 31.48 -10.78
C VAL A 540 37.10 32.16 -12.00
N LYS A 541 38.43 32.21 -12.08
CA LYS A 541 39.15 32.82 -13.19
C LYS A 541 38.85 32.10 -14.52
N GLU A 542 39.06 30.79 -14.59
CA GLU A 542 38.90 30.05 -15.85
C GLU A 542 37.45 30.05 -16.35
N VAL A 543 36.47 29.94 -15.44
CA VAL A 543 35.05 30.04 -15.81
C VAL A 543 34.71 31.45 -16.30
N THR A 544 35.20 32.49 -15.63
CA THR A 544 34.96 33.89 -16.05
C THR A 544 35.59 34.17 -17.42
N ASP A 545 36.82 33.73 -17.65
CA ASP A 545 37.53 33.94 -18.91
C ASP A 545 36.85 33.18 -20.06
N LEU A 546 36.37 31.95 -19.80
CA LEU A 546 35.58 31.18 -20.76
C LEU A 546 34.28 31.90 -21.15
N VAL A 547 33.51 32.33 -20.15
CA VAL A 547 32.23 33.03 -20.37
C VAL A 547 32.45 34.31 -21.16
N LYS A 548 33.46 35.13 -20.80
CA LYS A 548 33.82 36.35 -21.55
C LYS A 548 34.16 36.04 -23.00
N LYS A 549 35.05 35.07 -23.23
CA LYS A 549 35.47 34.68 -24.58
C LYS A 549 34.27 34.33 -25.47
N TYR A 550 33.36 33.49 -24.98
CA TYR A 550 32.23 33.01 -25.79
C TYR A 550 31.10 34.04 -25.90
N LEU A 551 30.79 34.80 -24.85
CA LEU A 551 29.77 35.84 -24.94
C LEU A 551 30.23 37.02 -25.82
N GLU A 552 31.50 37.43 -25.77
CA GLU A 552 32.04 38.48 -26.65
C GLU A 552 32.05 38.08 -28.13
N GLN A 553 32.14 36.79 -28.43
CA GLN A 553 32.05 36.26 -29.81
C GLN A 553 30.61 36.25 -30.34
N HIS A 554 29.61 36.13 -29.46
CA HIS A 554 28.20 35.96 -29.83
C HIS A 554 27.33 37.20 -29.62
N LEU A 555 27.81 38.20 -28.87
CA LEU A 555 27.11 39.47 -28.64
C LEU A 555 27.69 40.59 -29.49
N LYS A 556 26.82 41.34 -30.17
CA LYS A 556 27.22 42.47 -31.04
C LYS A 556 27.72 43.69 -30.27
N GLU A 557 27.48 43.78 -28.96
CA GLU A 557 27.87 44.92 -28.12
C GLU A 557 28.79 44.47 -26.99
N LYS A 558 29.97 45.11 -26.90
CA LYS A 558 30.96 44.90 -25.85
C LYS A 558 30.65 45.77 -24.64
N THR A 559 29.80 45.30 -23.73
CA THR A 559 29.58 45.95 -22.43
C THR A 559 30.05 45.03 -21.30
N GLY A 560 30.77 45.62 -20.34
CA GLY A 560 31.50 44.90 -19.29
C GLY A 560 30.64 44.13 -18.27
N ASP A 561 29.31 44.35 -18.28
CA ASP A 561 28.32 43.64 -17.47
C ASP A 561 27.30 42.95 -18.39
N THR A 562 27.72 41.84 -18.98
CA THR A 562 26.82 41.00 -19.79
C THR A 562 26.07 40.02 -18.90
N CYS A 563 24.75 40.03 -18.95
CA CYS A 563 23.93 39.07 -18.21
C CYS A 563 24.06 37.65 -18.79
N LEU A 564 24.23 36.65 -17.92
CA LEU A 564 24.15 35.24 -18.30
C LEU A 564 22.75 34.84 -18.76
N LEU A 565 21.70 35.61 -18.43
CA LEU A 565 20.36 35.42 -18.99
C LEU A 565 20.32 35.97 -20.41
N ASP A 566 19.78 35.20 -21.35
CA ASP A 566 19.50 35.68 -22.70
C ASP A 566 18.15 36.42 -22.71
N PRO A 567 18.12 37.77 -22.81
CA PRO A 567 16.87 38.54 -22.78
C PRO A 567 15.99 38.29 -24.01
N THR A 568 16.51 37.61 -25.05
CA THR A 568 15.76 37.24 -26.25
C THR A 568 15.07 35.88 -26.12
N ASN A 569 15.43 35.07 -25.11
CA ASN A 569 14.82 33.78 -24.81
C ASN A 569 13.48 34.00 -24.09
N LYS A 570 12.41 34.22 -24.88
CA LYS A 570 11.05 34.37 -24.36
C LYS A 570 10.45 33.00 -24.03
N PRO A 571 9.52 32.90 -23.07
CA PRO A 571 8.87 31.63 -22.72
C PRO A 571 8.24 30.90 -23.90
N GLU A 572 7.82 31.67 -24.91
CA GLU A 572 7.05 31.28 -26.10
C GLU A 572 7.93 30.79 -27.28
N THR A 573 9.26 30.83 -27.16
CA THR A 573 10.16 30.35 -28.22
C THR A 573 10.60 28.91 -27.99
N ASP A 574 10.74 28.11 -29.06
CA ASP A 574 11.29 26.73 -29.04
C ASP A 574 12.80 26.65 -28.72
N ALA A 575 13.37 27.71 -28.16
CA ALA A 575 14.79 27.77 -27.84
C ALA A 575 15.09 27.03 -26.53
N CYS A 576 16.24 26.34 -26.50
CA CYS A 576 16.75 25.67 -25.30
C CYS A 576 16.82 26.63 -24.11
N LYS A 577 16.24 26.19 -22.99
CA LYS A 577 16.21 26.89 -21.71
C LYS A 577 17.33 26.33 -20.84
N VAL A 578 18.25 27.21 -20.46
CA VAL A 578 19.47 26.88 -19.70
C VAL A 578 19.51 27.74 -18.45
#